data_AF-Q8XK99-F1
#
_entry.id   AF-Q8XK99-F1
#
_cell.length_a   1.000
_cell.length_b   1.000
_cell.length_c   1.000
_cell.angle_alpha   90.00
_cell.angle_beta   90.00
_cell.angle_gamma   90.00
#
_symmetry.space_group_name_H-M   'P 1'
#
loop_
_entity.id
_entity.type
_entity.pdbx_description
1 polymer ?
#
loop_
_entity_poly.entity_id
_entity_poly.type
_entity_poly.pdbx_seq_one_letter_code
_entity_poly.pdbx_strand_id
1 'polypeptide(L)'
;MVNIKKLFSKENRNKTLALGLTGLVLVGGIVVFSMRKTLNVVVNGERTEIVTYKGTVQGALHDNGITLAPKDKVTPSLESKISKNETITINKAVNVKVKTEDGEKEIVSAEDNVEDMLKSEGISFDDDDKILPDKKESLKDGMNVEVVKVDVKKVTEVHPIEFTTEVKKDESKPQTYTEVLNDGQDGEKKVTRELVYENGKEVSNNVIQELVVKEPVNKEVVKGTKETQTLSRGGESINFKKKLSVKSTAYNHPLGSAEAYTASGMHVLRDPNGYSTIAVDPSVIPLGTKLYVEGYGYAIAADTGGAIKGNRVDLFFNTEAEASNWGVRNLDVYILN
;
A
#
# COMPACT_ATOMS: atom_id res chain seq x y z
N MET A 1 97.26 71.26 -24.29
CA MET A 1 97.63 70.85 -22.92
C MET A 1 96.49 71.26 -21.98
N VAL A 2 95.53 70.37 -21.73
CA VAL A 2 94.35 70.67 -20.88
C VAL A 2 94.84 70.82 -19.44
N ASN A 3 94.56 71.97 -18.82
CA ASN A 3 95.05 72.30 -17.50
C ASN A 3 94.26 71.53 -16.41
N ILE A 4 94.74 70.34 -16.06
CA ILE A 4 94.12 69.40 -15.12
C ILE A 4 93.87 70.03 -13.73
N LYS A 5 94.62 71.08 -13.35
CA LYS A 5 94.40 71.78 -12.06
C LYS A 5 93.09 72.58 -12.00
N LYS A 6 92.50 73.00 -13.13
CA LYS A 6 91.19 73.69 -13.16
C LYS A 6 90.02 72.75 -12.94
N LEU A 7 90.17 71.44 -13.18
CA LEU A 7 89.14 70.43 -12.92
C LEU A 7 88.93 70.16 -11.41
N PHE A 8 89.91 70.48 -10.57
CA PHE A 8 89.88 70.26 -9.12
C PHE A 8 89.88 71.56 -8.28
N SER A 9 89.43 72.69 -8.84
CA SER A 9 89.17 73.87 -8.00
C SER A 9 88.02 73.58 -7.03
N LYS A 10 88.03 74.16 -5.82
CA LYS A 10 86.99 73.93 -4.79
C LYS A 10 85.57 74.16 -5.33
N GLU A 11 85.41 75.11 -6.24
CA GLU A 11 84.15 75.43 -6.91
C GLU A 11 83.74 74.37 -7.94
N ASN A 12 84.67 73.89 -8.78
CA ASN A 12 84.40 72.84 -9.75
C ASN A 12 84.18 71.48 -9.09
N ARG A 13 84.84 71.20 -7.96
CA ARG A 13 84.62 70.00 -7.14
C ARG A 13 83.21 69.96 -6.56
N ASN A 14 82.71 71.11 -6.08
CA ASN A 14 81.34 71.24 -5.58
C ASN A 14 80.29 71.09 -6.69
N LYS A 15 80.55 71.64 -7.90
CA LYS A 15 79.68 71.44 -9.08
C LYS A 15 79.65 69.99 -9.55
N THR A 16 80.79 69.29 -9.59
CA THR A 16 80.84 67.85 -9.92
C THR A 16 80.20 66.97 -8.86
N LEU A 17 80.34 67.31 -7.56
CA LEU A 17 79.64 66.63 -6.46
C LEU A 17 78.13 66.84 -6.57
N ALA A 18 77.67 68.05 -6.88
CA ALA A 18 76.26 68.35 -7.07
C ALA A 18 75.66 67.62 -8.29
N LEU A 19 76.38 67.58 -9.42
CA LEU A 19 75.98 66.82 -10.62
C LEU A 19 75.95 65.31 -10.38
N GLY A 20 76.90 64.78 -9.60
CA GLY A 20 76.90 63.37 -9.18
C GLY A 20 75.70 63.05 -8.29
N LEU A 21 75.39 63.95 -7.34
CA LEU A 21 74.25 63.78 -6.42
C LEU A 21 72.90 63.85 -7.15
N THR A 22 72.73 64.80 -8.09
CA THR A 22 71.50 64.89 -8.90
C THR A 22 71.33 63.69 -9.83
N GLY A 23 72.42 63.20 -10.43
CA GLY A 23 72.41 61.96 -11.21
C GLY A 23 71.98 60.74 -10.38
N LEU A 24 72.46 60.64 -9.14
CA LEU A 24 72.11 59.54 -8.23
C LEU A 24 70.64 59.57 -7.80
N VAL A 25 70.08 60.76 -7.57
CA VAL A 25 68.64 60.95 -7.29
C VAL A 25 67.78 60.61 -8.51
N LEU A 26 68.21 61.00 -9.72
CA LEU A 26 67.51 60.66 -10.98
C LEU A 26 67.49 59.15 -11.23
N VAL A 27 68.63 58.47 -11.09
CA VAL A 27 68.71 57.01 -11.25
C VAL A 27 67.88 56.31 -10.17
N GLY A 28 67.96 56.76 -8.91
CA GLY A 28 67.12 56.25 -7.82
C GLY A 28 65.63 56.42 -8.10
N GLY A 29 65.21 57.58 -8.60
CA GLY A 29 63.83 57.86 -8.98
C GLY A 29 63.32 56.96 -10.12
N ILE A 30 64.14 56.72 -11.14
CA ILE A 30 63.83 55.81 -12.26
C ILE A 30 63.68 54.37 -11.76
N VAL A 31 64.56 53.91 -10.87
CA VAL A 31 64.50 52.56 -10.28
C VAL A 31 63.21 52.40 -9.46
N VAL A 32 62.89 53.35 -8.59
CA VAL A 32 61.66 53.34 -7.78
C VAL A 32 60.42 53.34 -8.69
N PHE A 33 60.39 54.19 -9.71
CA PHE A 33 59.28 54.24 -10.66
C PHE A 33 59.13 52.92 -11.43
N SER A 34 60.25 52.30 -11.84
CA SER A 34 60.24 51.00 -12.53
C SER A 34 59.76 49.84 -11.65
N MET A 35 59.89 49.97 -10.32
CA MET A 35 59.40 48.97 -9.36
C MET A 35 57.91 49.12 -9.05
N ARG A 36 57.30 50.26 -9.38
CA ARG A 36 55.88 50.53 -9.12
C ARG A 36 55.01 49.62 -9.98
N LYS A 37 54.16 48.83 -9.31
CA LYS A 37 53.15 47.98 -9.96
C LYS A 37 51.77 48.43 -9.54
N THR A 38 50.88 48.45 -10.51
CA THR A 38 49.45 48.63 -10.29
C THR A 38 48.79 47.27 -10.48
N LEU A 39 47.95 46.85 -9.53
CA LEU A 39 47.29 45.54 -9.53
C LEU A 39 45.78 45.71 -9.40
N ASN A 40 45.04 44.75 -9.93
CA ASN A 40 43.61 44.64 -9.71
C ASN A 40 43.37 43.59 -8.64
N VAL A 41 42.77 43.97 -7.51
CA VAL A 41 42.35 43.02 -6.49
C VAL A 41 40.84 42.86 -6.58
N VAL A 42 40.37 41.63 -6.72
CA VAL A 42 38.95 41.28 -6.72
C VAL A 42 38.64 40.56 -5.41
N VAL A 43 37.92 41.20 -4.50
CA VAL A 43 37.51 40.60 -3.22
C VAL A 43 36.03 40.27 -3.30
N ASN A 44 35.66 38.99 -3.24
CA ASN A 44 34.27 38.54 -3.37
C ASN A 44 33.54 39.14 -4.59
N GLY A 45 34.25 39.33 -5.71
CA GLY A 45 33.72 39.94 -6.94
C GLY A 45 33.85 41.47 -7.02
N GLU A 46 34.17 42.17 -5.93
CA GLU A 46 34.36 43.62 -5.93
C GLU A 46 35.80 43.98 -6.32
N ARG A 47 35.95 44.80 -7.37
CA ARG A 47 37.26 45.19 -7.91
C ARG A 47 37.79 46.47 -7.28
N THR A 48 38.98 46.40 -6.73
CA THR A 48 39.76 47.53 -6.22
C THR A 48 41.12 47.57 -6.90
N GLU A 49 41.60 48.76 -7.27
CA GLU A 49 42.95 48.95 -7.79
C GLU A 49 43.90 49.29 -6.65
N ILE A 50 45.03 48.58 -6.55
CA ILE A 50 46.06 48.84 -5.55
C ILE A 50 47.40 49.14 -6.21
N VAL A 51 48.24 49.87 -5.49
CA VAL A 51 49.62 50.15 -5.90
C VAL A 51 50.56 49.49 -4.91
N THR A 52 51.60 48.84 -5.41
CA THR A 52 52.62 48.24 -4.56
C THR A 52 54.00 48.26 -5.23
N TYR A 53 55.03 48.16 -4.39
CA TYR A 53 56.42 47.96 -4.80
C TYR A 53 56.92 46.55 -4.46
N LYS A 54 56.05 45.70 -3.91
CA LYS A 54 56.41 44.36 -3.47
C LYS A 54 56.58 43.39 -4.65
N GLY A 55 57.24 42.27 -4.38
CA GLY A 55 57.56 41.25 -5.37
C GLY A 55 56.50 40.14 -5.49
N THR A 56 55.69 39.94 -4.45
CA THR A 56 54.79 38.80 -4.29
C THR A 56 53.36 39.24 -3.95
N VAL A 57 52.39 38.34 -4.18
CA VAL A 57 50.98 38.56 -3.82
C VAL A 57 50.84 38.86 -2.33
N GLN A 58 51.43 38.06 -1.45
CA GLN A 58 51.38 38.29 0.00
C GLN A 58 51.89 39.68 0.38
N GLY A 59 53.04 40.07 -0.17
CA GLY A 59 53.63 41.37 0.08
C GLY A 59 52.69 42.49 -0.37
N ALA A 60 52.13 42.39 -1.58
CA ALA A 60 51.22 43.39 -2.13
C ALA A 60 49.97 43.60 -1.28
N LEU A 61 49.37 42.51 -0.80
CA LEU A 61 48.18 42.53 0.04
C LEU A 61 48.49 43.15 1.42
N HIS A 62 49.56 42.71 2.07
CA HIS A 62 49.97 43.24 3.38
C HIS A 62 50.31 44.73 3.33
N ASP A 63 51.04 45.18 2.30
CA ASP A 63 51.43 46.59 2.10
C ASP A 63 50.22 47.52 1.90
N ASN A 64 49.11 46.97 1.40
CA ASN A 64 47.84 47.68 1.20
C ASN A 64 46.82 47.43 2.33
N GLY A 65 47.25 46.83 3.46
CA GLY A 65 46.38 46.60 4.62
C GLY A 65 45.31 45.52 4.42
N ILE A 66 45.41 44.70 3.38
CA ILE A 66 44.49 43.59 3.12
C ILE A 66 44.91 42.40 3.96
N THR A 67 44.12 42.07 4.97
CA THR A 67 44.34 40.91 5.85
C THR A 67 43.61 39.69 5.30
N LEU A 68 44.20 38.50 5.47
CA LEU A 68 43.65 37.23 5.03
C LEU A 68 43.35 36.35 6.25
N ALA A 69 42.18 35.73 6.26
CA ALA A 69 41.85 34.69 7.22
C ALA A 69 42.46 33.34 6.77
N PRO A 70 42.67 32.37 7.68
CA PRO A 70 43.34 31.10 7.35
C PRO A 70 42.68 30.28 6.23
N LYS A 71 41.35 30.41 6.05
CA LYS A 71 40.59 29.69 5.01
C LYS A 71 40.27 30.55 3.77
N ASP A 72 40.73 31.80 3.70
CA ASP A 72 40.58 32.61 2.50
C ASP A 72 41.36 31.98 1.34
N LYS A 73 40.76 31.97 0.14
CA LYS A 73 41.44 31.53 -1.07
C LYS A 73 41.96 32.73 -1.86
N VAL A 74 43.24 32.67 -2.24
CA VAL A 74 43.88 33.71 -3.05
C VAL A 74 44.45 33.10 -4.32
N THR A 75 44.09 33.70 -5.45
CA THR A 75 44.57 33.31 -6.77
C THR A 75 45.13 34.53 -7.50
N PRO A 76 46.39 34.53 -7.97
CA PRO A 76 47.41 33.48 -7.80
C PRO A 76 47.87 33.29 -6.35
N SER A 77 48.66 32.24 -6.08
CA SER A 77 49.16 31.91 -4.74
C SER A 77 49.89 33.08 -4.06
N LEU A 78 49.94 33.08 -2.73
CA LEU A 78 50.58 34.13 -1.92
C LEU A 78 52.06 34.38 -2.27
N GLU A 79 52.77 33.34 -2.69
CA GLU A 79 54.19 33.40 -3.09
C GLU A 79 54.40 33.76 -4.57
N SER A 80 53.32 33.81 -5.36
CA SER A 80 53.40 34.12 -6.78
C SER A 80 54.01 35.50 -6.99
N LYS A 81 54.96 35.59 -7.92
CA LYS A 81 55.56 36.86 -8.33
C LYS A 81 54.52 37.70 -9.07
N ILE A 82 54.45 38.98 -8.72
CA ILE A 82 53.47 39.90 -9.30
C ILE A 82 54.05 40.75 -10.43
N SER A 83 53.25 40.91 -11.48
CA SER A 83 53.50 41.74 -12.67
C SER A 83 52.55 42.94 -12.72
N LYS A 84 52.89 43.95 -13.52
CA LYS A 84 52.03 45.14 -13.68
C LYS A 84 50.70 44.75 -14.34
N ASN A 85 49.60 45.31 -13.84
CA ASN A 85 48.21 45.09 -14.26
C ASN A 85 47.67 43.66 -14.02
N GLU A 86 48.34 42.86 -13.21
CA GLU A 86 47.88 41.52 -12.84
C GLU A 86 46.64 41.59 -11.94
N THR A 87 45.80 40.56 -12.03
CA THR A 87 44.59 40.41 -11.21
C THR A 87 44.82 39.38 -10.11
N ILE A 88 44.54 39.78 -8.87
CA ILE A 88 44.55 38.92 -7.68
C ILE A 88 43.10 38.77 -7.24
N THR A 89 42.58 37.55 -7.26
CA THR A 89 41.25 37.21 -6.75
C THR A 89 41.37 36.69 -5.32
N ILE A 90 40.55 37.22 -4.42
CA ILE A 90 40.43 36.82 -3.03
C ILE A 90 38.98 36.42 -2.78
N ASN A 91 38.77 35.14 -2.50
CA ASN A 91 37.49 34.64 -2.00
C ASN A 91 37.61 34.55 -0.48
N LYS A 92 36.82 35.37 0.22
CA LYS A 92 36.77 35.37 1.68
C LYS A 92 36.00 34.16 2.17
N ALA A 93 36.55 33.50 3.19
CA ALA A 93 35.84 32.42 3.83
C ALA A 93 34.64 32.97 4.61
N VAL A 94 33.50 32.31 4.44
CA VAL A 94 32.25 32.64 5.13
C VAL A 94 31.85 31.49 6.06
N ASN A 95 31.13 31.81 7.14
CA ASN A 95 30.61 30.78 8.04
C ASN A 95 29.24 30.29 7.56
N VAL A 96 29.11 28.97 7.39
CA VAL A 96 27.90 28.31 6.89
C VAL A 96 27.48 27.25 7.90
N LYS A 97 26.20 27.23 8.27
CA LYS A 97 25.63 26.17 9.11
C LYS A 97 25.07 25.08 8.22
N VAL A 98 25.59 23.87 8.35
CA VAL A 98 25.15 22.72 7.56
C VAL A 98 24.40 21.74 8.46
N LYS A 99 23.16 21.43 8.10
CA LYS A 99 22.33 20.42 8.76
C LYS A 99 22.24 19.18 7.88
N THR A 100 22.51 18.03 8.48
CA THR A 100 22.48 16.70 7.84
C THR A 100 21.67 15.74 8.69
N GLU A 101 21.49 14.48 8.23
CA GLU A 101 20.91 13.40 9.05
C GLU A 101 21.67 13.19 10.37
N ASP A 102 23.00 13.35 10.36
CA ASP A 102 23.88 13.18 11.52
C ASP A 102 23.85 14.38 12.51
N GLY A 103 23.17 15.47 12.15
CA GLY A 103 23.07 16.69 12.94
C GLY A 103 23.63 17.94 12.25
N GLU A 104 23.85 18.98 13.04
CA GLU A 104 24.29 20.31 12.59
C GLU A 104 25.79 20.53 12.80
N LYS A 105 26.45 21.19 11.84
CA LYS A 105 27.87 21.56 11.88
C LYS A 105 28.07 22.98 11.35
N GLU A 106 29.03 23.70 11.91
CA GLU A 106 29.48 24.99 11.37
C GLU A 106 30.71 24.78 10.49
N ILE A 107 30.66 25.30 9.26
CA ILE A 107 31.67 25.14 8.23
C ILE A 107 32.11 26.52 7.78
N VAL A 108 33.41 26.80 7.96
CA VAL A 108 34.04 27.98 7.37
C VAL A 108 34.59 27.58 6.01
N SER A 109 34.16 28.24 4.93
CA SER A 109 34.55 27.87 3.56
C SER A 109 34.67 29.07 2.63
N ALA A 110 35.62 29.01 1.70
CA ALA A 110 35.85 29.98 0.63
C ALA A 110 35.60 29.38 -0.76
N GLU A 111 34.86 28.26 -0.82
CA GLU A 111 34.39 27.70 -2.09
C GLU A 111 33.33 28.59 -2.76
N ASP A 112 33.13 28.41 -4.05
CA ASP A 112 32.28 29.31 -4.84
C ASP A 112 30.77 29.08 -4.59
N ASN A 113 30.37 27.86 -4.22
CA ASN A 113 28.97 27.47 -4.03
C ASN A 113 28.80 26.36 -2.97
N VAL A 114 27.54 26.04 -2.66
CA VAL A 114 27.15 25.01 -1.68
C VAL A 114 27.70 23.62 -2.04
N GLU A 115 27.61 23.21 -3.31
CA GLU A 115 28.09 21.90 -3.79
C GLU A 115 29.58 21.71 -3.55
N ASP A 116 30.41 22.69 -3.94
CA ASP A 116 31.85 22.63 -3.77
C ASP A 116 32.24 22.62 -2.28
N MET A 117 31.53 23.40 -1.45
CA MET A 117 31.71 23.43 0.00
C MET A 117 31.40 22.08 0.65
N LEU A 118 30.25 21.47 0.33
CA LEU A 118 29.87 20.15 0.84
C LEU A 118 30.88 19.07 0.41
N LYS A 119 31.31 19.08 -0.86
CA LYS A 119 32.32 18.15 -1.38
C LYS A 119 33.68 18.31 -0.69
N SER A 120 34.12 19.54 -0.46
CA SER A 120 35.41 19.83 0.20
C SER A 120 35.47 19.33 1.64
N GLU A 121 34.33 19.29 2.33
CA GLU A 121 34.19 18.81 3.70
C GLU A 121 33.82 17.32 3.78
N GLY A 122 33.79 16.63 2.62
CA GLY A 122 33.52 15.19 2.53
C GLY A 122 32.07 14.79 2.81
N ILE A 123 31.12 15.74 2.70
CA ILE A 123 29.70 15.47 2.83
C ILE A 123 29.21 14.91 1.49
N SER A 124 28.98 13.60 1.45
CA SER A 124 28.47 12.92 0.27
C SER A 124 26.95 13.11 0.13
N PHE A 125 26.52 13.37 -1.10
CA PHE A 125 25.11 13.40 -1.50
C PHE A 125 25.03 12.87 -2.94
N ASP A 126 23.86 12.38 -3.34
CA ASP A 126 23.58 11.97 -4.72
C ASP A 126 22.61 12.95 -5.43
N ASP A 127 22.10 12.55 -6.60
CA ASP A 127 21.21 13.40 -7.39
C ASP A 127 19.75 13.38 -6.90
N ASP A 128 19.37 12.39 -6.09
CA ASP A 128 18.02 12.28 -5.51
C ASP A 128 17.92 13.09 -4.19
N ASP A 129 19.05 13.30 -3.51
CA ASP A 129 19.15 14.13 -2.31
C ASP A 129 18.75 15.60 -2.54
N LYS A 130 18.10 16.19 -1.54
CA LYS A 130 17.67 17.60 -1.59
C LYS A 130 18.64 18.47 -0.81
N ILE A 131 19.20 19.48 -1.47
CA ILE A 131 20.06 20.49 -0.86
C ILE A 131 19.35 21.84 -0.90
N LEU A 132 19.22 22.48 0.25
CA LEU A 132 18.55 23.78 0.42
C LEU A 132 19.49 24.76 1.13
N PRO A 133 19.83 25.93 0.56
CA PRO A 133 19.47 26.40 -0.79
C PRO A 133 20.09 25.55 -1.90
N ASP A 134 19.74 25.84 -3.16
CA ASP A 134 20.23 25.09 -4.33
C ASP A 134 21.74 24.87 -4.28
N LYS A 135 22.18 23.70 -4.71
CA LYS A 135 23.59 23.29 -4.64
C LYS A 135 24.55 24.23 -5.39
N LYS A 136 24.05 25.04 -6.35
CA LYS A 136 24.83 26.06 -7.08
C LYS A 136 24.74 27.47 -6.51
N GLU A 137 23.97 27.68 -5.45
CA GLU A 137 23.89 28.98 -4.77
C GLU A 137 25.27 29.37 -4.21
N SER A 138 25.68 30.62 -4.42
CA SER A 138 26.95 31.13 -3.90
C SER A 138 26.90 31.29 -2.39
N LEU A 139 28.01 30.95 -1.72
CA LEU A 139 28.09 31.00 -0.26
C LEU A 139 27.94 32.44 0.27
N LYS A 140 27.23 32.58 1.39
CA LYS A 140 27.04 33.84 2.12
C LYS A 140 27.29 33.61 3.60
N ASP A 141 27.82 34.62 4.28
CA ASP A 141 28.08 34.54 5.72
C ASP A 141 26.79 34.37 6.51
N GLY A 142 26.78 33.42 7.44
CA GLY A 142 25.60 33.01 8.21
C GLY A 142 24.57 32.19 7.43
N MET A 143 24.89 31.71 6.22
CA MET A 143 23.98 30.87 5.42
C MET A 143 23.66 29.56 6.16
N ASN A 144 22.40 29.14 6.11
CA ASN A 144 21.98 27.81 6.54
C ASN A 144 21.81 26.92 5.30
N VAL A 145 22.47 25.77 5.31
CA VAL A 145 22.38 24.73 4.31
C VAL A 145 21.78 23.49 4.97
N GLU A 146 20.76 22.91 4.37
CA GLU A 146 20.16 21.64 4.78
C GLU A 146 20.37 20.62 3.68
N VAL A 147 20.94 19.48 4.04
CA VAL A 147 21.11 18.31 3.19
C VAL A 147 20.14 17.26 3.68
N VAL A 148 19.12 16.96 2.87
CA VAL A 148 18.11 15.94 3.14
C VAL A 148 18.42 14.74 2.28
N LYS A 149 18.77 13.63 2.93
CA LYS A 149 19.02 12.37 2.25
C LYS A 149 17.71 11.74 1.78
N VAL A 150 17.60 11.40 0.50
CA VAL A 150 16.38 10.84 -0.10
C VAL A 150 16.62 9.41 -0.56
N ASP A 151 16.05 8.43 0.13
CA ASP A 151 16.11 7.03 -0.27
C ASP A 151 14.76 6.58 -0.86
N VAL A 152 14.78 6.02 -2.07
CA VAL A 152 13.60 5.43 -2.72
C VAL A 152 13.72 3.91 -2.75
N LYS A 153 12.77 3.22 -2.10
CA LYS A 153 12.71 1.75 -2.05
C LYS A 153 11.47 1.23 -2.76
N LYS A 154 11.66 0.23 -3.63
CA LYS A 154 10.55 -0.52 -4.25
C LYS A 154 10.40 -1.85 -3.55
N VAL A 155 9.23 -2.07 -2.94
CA VAL A 155 8.91 -3.29 -2.20
C VAL A 155 7.75 -3.98 -2.89
N THR A 156 7.92 -5.26 -3.21
CA THR A 156 6.86 -6.10 -3.79
C THR A 156 6.38 -7.11 -2.77
N GLU A 157 5.10 -7.08 -2.47
CA GLU A 157 4.44 -8.02 -1.55
C GLU A 157 3.39 -8.85 -2.28
N VAL A 158 3.20 -10.08 -1.85
CA VAL A 158 2.12 -10.96 -2.33
C VAL A 158 0.95 -10.86 -1.36
N HIS A 159 -0.23 -10.53 -1.89
CA HIS A 159 -1.48 -10.44 -1.14
C HIS A 159 -2.49 -11.42 -1.73
N PRO A 160 -3.26 -12.15 -0.91
CA PRO A 160 -4.32 -13.03 -1.39
C PRO A 160 -5.45 -12.23 -2.03
N ILE A 161 -6.11 -12.83 -3.02
CA ILE A 161 -7.39 -12.37 -3.55
C ILE A 161 -8.43 -13.40 -3.16
N GLU A 162 -9.33 -13.02 -2.25
CA GLU A 162 -10.38 -13.92 -1.78
C GLU A 162 -11.29 -14.35 -2.94
N PHE A 163 -11.56 -15.66 -3.02
CA PHE A 163 -12.56 -16.15 -3.96
C PHE A 163 -13.98 -15.80 -3.51
N THR A 164 -14.90 -15.71 -4.46
CA THR A 164 -16.33 -15.52 -4.15
C THR A 164 -17.10 -16.83 -4.24
N THR A 165 -18.25 -16.92 -3.58
CA THR A 165 -19.14 -18.09 -3.69
C THR A 165 -20.27 -17.81 -4.67
N GLU A 166 -20.34 -18.60 -5.72
CA GLU A 166 -21.43 -18.60 -6.69
C GLU A 166 -22.43 -19.71 -6.37
N VAL A 167 -23.70 -19.32 -6.17
CA VAL A 167 -24.77 -20.27 -5.86
C VAL A 167 -25.64 -20.51 -7.10
N LYS A 168 -25.61 -21.73 -7.62
CA LYS A 168 -26.50 -22.20 -8.70
C LYS A 168 -27.74 -22.85 -8.09
N LYS A 169 -28.93 -22.40 -8.50
CA LYS A 169 -30.21 -22.93 -8.00
C LYS A 169 -30.66 -24.10 -8.86
N ASP A 170 -31.17 -25.16 -8.24
CA ASP A 170 -31.73 -26.33 -8.93
C ASP A 170 -33.16 -26.64 -8.44
N GLU A 171 -34.14 -26.38 -9.30
CA GLU A 171 -35.56 -26.58 -9.01
C GLU A 171 -35.98 -28.07 -8.98
N SER A 172 -35.13 -28.98 -9.46
CA SER A 172 -35.39 -30.41 -9.40
C SER A 172 -35.07 -31.01 -8.02
N LYS A 173 -34.23 -30.33 -7.23
CA LYS A 173 -33.69 -30.82 -5.95
C LYS A 173 -34.42 -30.18 -4.75
N PRO A 174 -34.68 -30.94 -3.67
CA PRO A 174 -35.27 -30.40 -2.43
C PRO A 174 -34.49 -29.21 -1.87
N GLN A 175 -35.15 -28.27 -1.18
CA GLN A 175 -34.51 -27.12 -0.53
C GLN A 175 -33.41 -27.49 0.48
N THR A 176 -33.43 -28.71 1.02
CA THR A 176 -32.39 -29.24 1.91
C THR A 176 -31.13 -29.71 1.17
N TYR A 177 -31.18 -29.81 -0.16
CA TYR A 177 -30.05 -30.25 -0.97
C TYR A 177 -29.02 -29.12 -1.11
N THR A 178 -27.77 -29.41 -0.73
CA THR A 178 -26.61 -28.57 -0.99
C THR A 178 -25.47 -29.45 -1.47
N GLU A 179 -24.87 -29.08 -2.60
CA GLU A 179 -23.72 -29.77 -3.17
C GLU A 179 -22.67 -28.73 -3.56
N VAL A 180 -21.41 -28.96 -3.17
CA VAL A 180 -20.29 -28.11 -3.58
C VAL A 180 -19.67 -28.73 -4.83
N LEU A 181 -19.72 -28.01 -5.95
CA LEU A 181 -19.12 -28.46 -7.22
C LEU A 181 -17.64 -28.09 -7.31
N ASN A 182 -17.26 -26.97 -6.70
CA ASN A 182 -15.89 -26.48 -6.61
C ASN A 182 -15.73 -25.77 -5.28
N ASP A 183 -14.72 -26.10 -4.48
CA ASP A 183 -14.51 -25.48 -3.16
C ASP A 183 -14.00 -24.04 -3.21
N GLY A 184 -13.59 -23.58 -4.40
CA GLY A 184 -12.95 -22.30 -4.61
C GLY A 184 -11.48 -22.31 -4.17
N GLN A 185 -10.70 -21.38 -4.70
CA GLN A 185 -9.31 -21.17 -4.32
C GLN A 185 -8.98 -19.69 -4.40
N ASP A 186 -8.31 -19.17 -3.38
CA ASP A 186 -7.82 -17.80 -3.41
C ASP A 186 -6.84 -17.62 -4.57
N GLY A 187 -6.96 -16.45 -5.18
CA GLY A 187 -5.99 -15.91 -6.09
C GLY A 187 -4.86 -15.23 -5.33
N GLU A 188 -3.90 -14.70 -6.07
CA GLU A 188 -2.78 -13.96 -5.54
C GLU A 188 -2.51 -12.75 -6.43
N LYS A 189 -2.23 -11.61 -5.82
CA LYS A 189 -1.70 -10.43 -6.50
C LYS A 189 -0.38 -10.01 -5.89
N LYS A 190 0.52 -9.55 -6.75
CA LYS A 190 1.72 -8.80 -6.38
C LYS A 190 1.38 -7.32 -6.35
N VAL A 191 1.62 -6.69 -5.21
CA VAL A 191 1.48 -5.25 -5.00
C VAL A 191 2.89 -4.69 -4.85
N THR A 192 3.31 -3.85 -5.80
CA THR A 192 4.57 -3.12 -5.71
C THR A 192 4.31 -1.72 -5.18
N ARG A 193 4.97 -1.38 -4.08
CA ARG A 193 4.93 -0.06 -3.46
C ARG A 193 6.26 0.65 -3.64
N GLU A 194 6.20 1.95 -3.83
CA GLU A 194 7.34 2.86 -3.78
C GLU A 194 7.29 3.61 -2.45
N LEU A 195 8.32 3.39 -1.63
CA LEU A 195 8.50 4.01 -0.33
C LEU A 195 9.61 5.05 -0.45
N VAL A 196 9.33 6.29 -0.06
CA VAL A 196 10.29 7.40 -0.07
C VAL A 196 10.63 7.76 1.36
N TYR A 197 11.92 7.81 1.67
CA TYR A 197 12.45 8.18 2.97
C TYR A 197 13.23 9.49 2.87
N GLU A 198 13.02 10.41 3.80
CA GLU A 198 13.81 11.62 3.98
C GLU A 198 14.51 11.56 5.33
N ASN A 199 15.85 11.60 5.35
CA ASN A 199 16.67 11.44 6.57
C ASN A 199 16.23 10.22 7.41
N GLY A 200 16.05 9.07 6.74
CA GLY A 200 15.62 7.81 7.34
C GLY A 200 14.14 7.72 7.75
N LYS A 201 13.34 8.79 7.58
CA LYS A 201 11.90 8.80 7.93
C LYS A 201 11.04 8.61 6.68
N GLU A 202 10.10 7.66 6.74
CA GLU A 202 9.14 7.44 5.64
C GLU A 202 8.24 8.66 5.46
N VAL A 203 8.27 9.26 4.28
CA VAL A 203 7.45 10.42 3.90
C VAL A 203 6.41 10.09 2.82
N SER A 204 6.60 8.98 2.10
CA SER A 204 5.66 8.53 1.07
C SER A 204 5.60 7.01 0.96
N ASN A 205 4.40 6.48 0.67
CA ASN A 205 4.14 5.05 0.49
C ASN A 205 3.00 4.86 -0.51
N ASN A 206 3.36 4.70 -1.78
CA ASN A 206 2.41 4.66 -2.88
C ASN A 206 2.41 3.30 -3.55
N VAL A 207 1.23 2.74 -3.80
CA VAL A 207 1.07 1.58 -4.69
C VAL A 207 1.30 2.05 -6.12
N ILE A 208 2.35 1.54 -6.77
CA ILE A 208 2.72 1.90 -8.14
C ILE A 208 2.31 0.83 -9.16
N GLN A 209 2.08 -0.40 -8.70
CA GLN A 209 1.67 -1.51 -9.56
C GLN A 209 0.92 -2.56 -8.77
N GLU A 210 -0.19 -3.05 -9.34
CA GLU A 210 -0.83 -4.30 -8.92
C GLU A 210 -0.85 -5.27 -10.09
N LEU A 211 -0.44 -6.51 -9.85
CA LEU A 211 -0.41 -7.58 -10.85
C LEU A 211 -1.04 -8.83 -10.27
N VAL A 212 -2.16 -9.28 -10.84
CA VAL A 212 -2.73 -10.59 -10.51
C VAL A 212 -1.79 -11.67 -11.06
N VAL A 213 -1.22 -12.48 -10.17
CA VAL A 213 -0.32 -13.59 -10.55
C VAL A 213 -1.06 -14.92 -10.60
N LYS A 214 -2.16 -15.03 -9.85
CA LYS A 214 -3.06 -16.18 -9.86
C LYS A 214 -4.49 -15.68 -9.72
N GLU A 215 -5.34 -15.97 -10.70
CA GLU A 215 -6.77 -15.63 -10.62
C GLU A 215 -7.45 -16.46 -9.53
N PRO A 216 -8.36 -15.85 -8.73
CA PRO A 216 -9.19 -16.61 -7.80
C PRO A 216 -10.14 -17.52 -8.57
N VAL A 217 -10.38 -18.70 -8.02
CA VAL A 217 -11.37 -19.66 -8.54
C VAL A 217 -12.56 -19.61 -7.60
N ASN A 218 -13.73 -19.22 -8.11
CA ASN A 218 -14.94 -19.11 -7.29
C ASN A 218 -15.38 -20.48 -6.74
N LYS A 219 -15.91 -20.47 -5.52
CA LYS A 219 -16.58 -21.62 -4.92
C LYS A 219 -17.94 -21.77 -5.56
N GLU A 220 -18.22 -22.90 -6.18
CA GLU A 220 -19.51 -23.17 -6.80
C GLU A 220 -20.35 -24.09 -5.93
N VAL A 221 -21.54 -23.64 -5.57
CA VAL A 221 -22.48 -24.40 -4.73
C VAL A 221 -23.83 -24.52 -5.43
N VAL A 222 -24.33 -25.74 -5.58
CA VAL A 222 -25.69 -25.99 -6.00
C VAL A 222 -26.60 -26.06 -4.79
N LYS A 223 -27.69 -25.28 -4.80
CA LYS A 223 -28.75 -25.36 -3.79
C LYS A 223 -30.07 -25.74 -4.43
N GLY A 224 -30.73 -26.75 -3.89
CA GLY A 224 -32.07 -27.12 -4.32
C GLY A 224 -33.08 -26.02 -3.96
N THR A 225 -34.11 -25.85 -4.77
CA THR A 225 -35.20 -24.88 -4.51
C THR A 225 -36.58 -25.53 -4.47
N LYS A 226 -36.68 -26.84 -4.72
CA LYS A 226 -37.95 -27.57 -4.67
C LYS A 226 -38.50 -27.60 -3.25
N GLU A 227 -39.64 -26.98 -3.05
CA GLU A 227 -40.33 -26.99 -1.76
C GLU A 227 -40.73 -28.41 -1.34
N THR A 228 -40.45 -28.73 -0.08
CA THR A 228 -40.97 -29.92 0.59
C THR A 228 -41.81 -29.45 1.76
N GLN A 229 -43.09 -29.84 1.79
CA GLN A 229 -43.96 -29.46 2.90
C GLN A 229 -43.75 -30.42 4.09
N THR A 230 -43.66 -29.85 5.29
CA THR A 230 -43.45 -30.59 6.54
C THR A 230 -44.59 -30.36 7.51
N LEU A 231 -45.11 -31.41 8.14
CA LEU A 231 -46.06 -31.30 9.25
C LEU A 231 -45.38 -31.64 10.56
N SER A 232 -45.52 -30.77 11.56
CA SER A 232 -45.09 -31.07 12.92
C SER A 232 -46.28 -31.52 13.76
N ARG A 233 -46.26 -32.76 14.27
CA ARG A 233 -47.26 -33.27 15.22
C ARG A 233 -46.55 -34.01 16.36
N GLY A 234 -46.63 -33.45 17.57
CA GLY A 234 -46.17 -34.13 18.80
C GLY A 234 -44.66 -34.37 18.90
N GLY A 235 -43.83 -33.62 18.18
CA GLY A 235 -42.36 -33.73 18.23
C GLY A 235 -41.72 -34.38 16.99
N GLU A 236 -42.50 -35.03 16.13
CA GLU A 236 -42.03 -35.57 14.84
C GLU A 236 -42.41 -34.66 13.68
N SER A 237 -41.43 -34.41 12.79
CA SER A 237 -41.64 -33.69 11.52
C SER A 237 -41.81 -34.69 10.38
N ILE A 238 -42.99 -34.68 9.76
CA ILE A 238 -43.36 -35.60 8.69
C ILE A 238 -43.24 -34.88 7.34
N ASN A 239 -42.36 -35.39 6.48
CA ASN A 239 -42.23 -34.95 5.09
C ASN A 239 -43.34 -35.57 4.24
N PHE A 240 -44.12 -34.76 3.52
CA PHE A 240 -45.21 -35.24 2.68
C PHE A 240 -45.17 -34.63 1.27
N LYS A 241 -45.62 -35.42 0.28
CA LYS A 241 -45.71 -35.02 -1.13
C LYS A 241 -46.96 -34.22 -1.45
N LYS A 242 -48.08 -34.58 -0.80
CA LYS A 242 -49.40 -34.03 -1.09
C LYS A 242 -50.32 -34.10 0.12
N LYS A 243 -51.08 -33.03 0.35
CA LYS A 243 -52.17 -32.95 1.31
C LYS A 243 -53.51 -33.15 0.59
N LEU A 244 -54.40 -33.95 1.15
CA LEU A 244 -55.77 -34.15 0.66
C LEU A 244 -56.75 -34.00 1.82
N SER A 245 -57.76 -33.16 1.67
CA SER A 245 -58.91 -33.13 2.59
C SER A 245 -59.91 -34.20 2.17
N VAL A 246 -60.21 -35.13 3.08
CA VAL A 246 -61.02 -36.32 2.82
C VAL A 246 -62.15 -36.46 3.83
N LYS A 247 -63.23 -37.12 3.42
CA LYS A 247 -64.26 -37.63 4.32
C LYS A 247 -63.77 -38.96 4.88
N SER A 248 -63.52 -39.03 6.17
CA SER A 248 -63.15 -40.25 6.87
C SER A 248 -64.38 -40.91 7.49
N THR A 249 -64.52 -42.21 7.26
CA THR A 249 -65.39 -43.10 8.02
C THR A 249 -64.57 -44.14 8.77
N ALA A 250 -65.19 -44.85 9.71
CA ALA A 250 -64.55 -45.88 10.49
C ALA A 250 -65.40 -47.15 10.54
N TYR A 251 -64.73 -48.29 10.61
CA TYR A 251 -65.35 -49.59 10.76
C TYR A 251 -64.51 -50.49 11.67
N ASN A 252 -65.14 -51.50 12.26
CA ASN A 252 -64.47 -52.58 12.96
C ASN A 252 -65.00 -53.93 12.45
N HIS A 253 -64.25 -54.99 12.73
CA HIS A 253 -64.75 -56.35 12.59
C HIS A 253 -65.15 -56.87 13.99
N PRO A 254 -66.27 -57.60 14.15
CA PRO A 254 -66.73 -58.08 15.47
C PRO A 254 -65.71 -58.96 16.21
N LEU A 255 -64.80 -59.61 15.48
CA LEU A 255 -63.73 -60.46 16.03
C LEU A 255 -62.35 -59.74 16.06
N GLY A 256 -62.34 -58.42 15.85
CA GLY A 256 -61.12 -57.60 15.82
C GLY A 256 -60.25 -57.80 14.58
N SER A 257 -59.04 -57.25 14.60
CA SER A 257 -58.06 -57.36 13.48
C SER A 257 -57.67 -58.80 13.18
N ALA A 258 -57.59 -59.66 14.19
CA ALA A 258 -57.08 -61.04 14.07
C ALA A 258 -57.82 -61.89 13.01
N GLU A 259 -59.10 -61.61 12.77
CA GLU A 259 -59.93 -62.36 11.81
C GLU A 259 -60.49 -61.50 10.66
N ALA A 260 -60.08 -60.24 10.57
CA ALA A 260 -60.54 -59.32 9.53
C ALA A 260 -59.68 -59.45 8.27
N TYR A 261 -60.27 -59.97 7.19
CA TYR A 261 -59.67 -59.98 5.86
C TYR A 261 -60.40 -59.01 4.94
N THR A 262 -59.64 -58.26 4.16
CA THR A 262 -60.18 -57.44 3.07
C THR A 262 -60.79 -58.32 1.99
N ALA A 263 -61.60 -57.74 1.10
CA ALA A 263 -62.14 -58.45 -0.07
C ALA A 263 -61.03 -59.00 -1.01
N SER A 264 -59.80 -58.49 -0.89
CA SER A 264 -58.59 -58.93 -1.60
C SER A 264 -57.77 -59.98 -0.85
N GLY A 265 -58.20 -60.43 0.33
CA GLY A 265 -57.52 -61.46 1.14
C GLY A 265 -56.36 -60.95 2.00
N MET A 266 -56.21 -59.62 2.16
CA MET A 266 -55.19 -59.02 3.01
C MET A 266 -55.68 -58.92 4.45
N HIS A 267 -54.80 -59.20 5.41
CA HIS A 267 -55.09 -59.05 6.83
C HIS A 267 -55.24 -57.56 7.20
N VAL A 268 -56.35 -57.20 7.84
CA VAL A 268 -56.62 -55.82 8.26
C VAL A 268 -55.96 -55.57 9.61
N LEU A 269 -55.07 -54.57 9.66
CA LEU A 269 -54.27 -54.24 10.84
C LEU A 269 -54.60 -52.84 11.36
N ARG A 270 -54.83 -52.72 12.66
CA ARG A 270 -54.77 -51.45 13.40
C ARG A 270 -53.55 -51.46 14.30
N ASP A 271 -52.54 -50.67 13.93
CA ASP A 271 -51.32 -50.46 14.70
C ASP A 271 -51.15 -48.96 14.99
N PRO A 272 -51.41 -48.51 16.24
CA PRO A 272 -51.21 -47.12 16.64
C PRO A 272 -49.74 -46.65 16.61
N ASN A 273 -48.78 -47.58 16.68
CA ASN A 273 -47.34 -47.29 16.69
C ASN A 273 -46.67 -47.58 15.33
N GLY A 274 -47.46 -47.99 14.33
CA GLY A 274 -47.00 -48.40 13.01
C GLY A 274 -48.03 -48.09 11.93
N TYR A 275 -47.99 -48.85 10.84
CA TYR A 275 -48.89 -48.64 9.69
C TYR A 275 -50.18 -49.44 9.87
N SER A 276 -51.30 -48.74 9.99
CA SER A 276 -52.63 -49.35 9.92
C SER A 276 -53.10 -49.50 8.48
N THR A 277 -53.90 -50.51 8.16
CA THR A 277 -54.49 -50.70 6.83
C THR A 277 -55.78 -49.90 6.71
N ILE A 278 -55.95 -49.16 5.61
CA ILE A 278 -57.17 -48.39 5.33
C ILE A 278 -57.72 -48.69 3.95
N ALA A 279 -59.03 -48.46 3.78
CA ALA A 279 -59.69 -48.54 2.48
C ALA A 279 -59.74 -47.16 1.83
N VAL A 280 -59.47 -47.11 0.52
CA VAL A 280 -59.44 -45.87 -0.27
C VAL A 280 -60.07 -46.08 -1.63
N ASP A 281 -60.27 -44.99 -2.37
CA ASP A 281 -60.48 -45.04 -3.81
C ASP A 281 -59.11 -45.05 -4.54
N PRO A 282 -58.72 -46.14 -5.23
CA PRO A 282 -57.43 -46.23 -5.92
C PRO A 282 -57.22 -45.19 -7.02
N SER A 283 -58.30 -44.62 -7.57
CA SER A 283 -58.21 -43.54 -8.56
C SER A 283 -57.74 -42.21 -7.96
N VAL A 284 -57.88 -42.04 -6.64
CA VAL A 284 -57.47 -40.86 -5.89
C VAL A 284 -56.20 -41.12 -5.07
N ILE A 285 -56.15 -42.26 -4.37
CA ILE A 285 -55.02 -42.71 -3.56
C ILE A 285 -54.66 -44.13 -4.01
N PRO A 286 -53.59 -44.33 -4.80
CA PRO A 286 -53.20 -45.67 -5.26
C PRO A 286 -52.94 -46.64 -4.10
N LEU A 287 -53.27 -47.92 -4.29
CA LEU A 287 -52.95 -48.96 -3.32
C LEU A 287 -51.43 -49.05 -3.08
N GLY A 288 -51.03 -49.39 -1.86
CA GLY A 288 -49.65 -49.37 -1.36
C GLY A 288 -49.15 -47.99 -0.92
N THR A 289 -49.92 -46.92 -1.17
CA THR A 289 -49.55 -45.57 -0.72
C THR A 289 -49.47 -45.52 0.80
N LYS A 290 -48.33 -45.06 1.32
CA LYS A 290 -48.16 -44.70 2.73
C LYS A 290 -48.64 -43.28 2.96
N LEU A 291 -49.44 -43.07 3.99
CA LEU A 291 -50.00 -41.77 4.33
C LEU A 291 -49.98 -41.55 5.84
N TYR A 292 -50.10 -40.30 6.26
CA TYR A 292 -50.43 -39.93 7.63
C TYR A 292 -51.86 -39.41 7.67
N VAL A 293 -52.68 -39.96 8.56
CA VAL A 293 -54.08 -39.57 8.74
C VAL A 293 -54.21 -38.78 10.03
N GLU A 294 -54.71 -37.55 9.94
CA GLU A 294 -54.86 -36.68 11.10
C GLU A 294 -55.73 -37.33 12.19
N GLY A 295 -55.21 -37.37 13.42
CA GLY A 295 -55.87 -37.99 14.57
C GLY A 295 -55.85 -39.53 14.60
N TYR A 296 -55.41 -40.19 13.52
CA TYR A 296 -55.42 -41.65 13.42
C TYR A 296 -54.02 -42.28 13.38
N GLY A 297 -53.01 -41.58 12.81
CA GLY A 297 -51.63 -42.05 12.73
C GLY A 297 -51.23 -42.50 11.32
N TYR A 298 -50.21 -43.36 11.24
CA TYR A 298 -49.66 -43.85 9.97
C TYR A 298 -50.57 -44.89 9.30
N ALA A 299 -50.93 -44.58 8.05
CA ALA A 299 -51.78 -45.24 7.08
C ALA A 299 -51.07 -46.04 5.97
N ILE A 300 -51.50 -47.25 5.59
CA ILE A 300 -51.26 -47.79 4.24
C ILE A 300 -52.57 -48.08 3.52
N ALA A 301 -52.69 -47.58 2.28
CA ALA A 301 -53.81 -47.86 1.38
C ALA A 301 -53.76 -49.32 0.95
N ALA A 302 -54.52 -50.18 1.62
CA ALA A 302 -54.43 -51.64 1.48
C ALA A 302 -55.69 -52.26 0.88
N ASP A 303 -56.80 -51.53 0.90
CA ASP A 303 -58.10 -52.05 0.52
C ASP A 303 -58.94 -51.04 -0.27
N THR A 304 -60.04 -51.54 -0.84
CA THR A 304 -61.06 -50.76 -1.53
C THR A 304 -62.44 -51.16 -1.05
N GLY A 305 -63.32 -50.19 -0.82
CA GLY A 305 -64.73 -50.45 -0.51
C GLY A 305 -65.63 -49.96 -1.64
N GLY A 306 -66.73 -50.67 -1.93
CA GLY A 306 -67.69 -50.26 -2.96
C GLY A 306 -68.24 -48.85 -2.75
N ALA A 307 -68.42 -48.44 -1.49
CA ALA A 307 -68.90 -47.11 -1.08
C ALA A 307 -67.78 -46.08 -0.80
N ILE A 308 -66.51 -46.47 -0.94
CA ILE A 308 -65.34 -45.62 -0.71
C ILE A 308 -64.87 -45.10 -2.07
N LYS A 309 -65.43 -43.97 -2.48
CA LYS A 309 -65.21 -43.31 -3.78
C LYS A 309 -64.84 -41.84 -3.61
N GLY A 310 -63.96 -41.34 -4.46
CA GLY A 310 -63.45 -39.97 -4.43
C GLY A 310 -62.54 -39.71 -3.22
N ASN A 311 -62.60 -38.49 -2.68
CA ASN A 311 -61.84 -38.09 -1.49
C ASN A 311 -62.46 -38.68 -0.20
N ARG A 312 -62.56 -40.01 -0.14
CA ARG A 312 -63.10 -40.74 1.02
C ARG A 312 -62.12 -41.84 1.45
N VAL A 313 -61.93 -41.96 2.76
CA VAL A 313 -61.13 -43.02 3.37
C VAL A 313 -61.94 -43.74 4.44
N ASP A 314 -61.71 -45.04 4.59
CA ASP A 314 -62.32 -45.85 5.65
C ASP A 314 -61.25 -46.43 6.55
N LEU A 315 -61.33 -46.06 7.83
CA LEU A 315 -60.30 -46.35 8.82
C LEU A 315 -60.71 -47.54 9.67
N PHE A 316 -59.86 -48.55 9.76
CA PHE A 316 -60.13 -49.72 10.59
C PHE A 316 -59.79 -49.46 12.05
N PHE A 317 -60.64 -49.93 12.97
CA PHE A 317 -60.39 -49.94 14.41
C PHE A 317 -60.59 -51.35 14.98
N ASN A 318 -59.92 -51.66 16.10
CA ASN A 318 -59.99 -53.00 16.69
C ASN A 318 -61.33 -53.25 17.39
N THR A 319 -61.99 -52.21 17.89
CA THR A 319 -63.27 -52.33 18.61
C THR A 319 -64.37 -51.46 18.01
N GLU A 320 -65.62 -51.89 18.18
CA GLU A 320 -66.81 -51.14 17.76
C GLU A 320 -66.92 -49.79 18.47
N ALA A 321 -66.55 -49.74 19.75
CA ALA A 321 -66.53 -48.51 20.53
C ALA A 321 -65.56 -47.47 19.95
N GLU A 322 -64.35 -47.88 19.53
CA GLU A 322 -63.39 -46.98 18.88
C GLU A 322 -63.89 -46.47 17.54
N ALA A 323 -64.47 -47.35 16.71
CA ALA A 323 -65.02 -46.97 15.41
C ALA A 323 -66.20 -45.98 15.55
N SER A 324 -67.08 -46.23 16.52
CA SER A 324 -68.22 -45.36 16.83
C SER A 324 -67.78 -44.01 17.39
N ASN A 325 -66.78 -43.99 18.28
CA ASN A 325 -66.18 -42.76 18.79
C ASN A 325 -65.47 -41.96 17.69
N TRP A 326 -64.91 -42.64 16.69
CA TRP A 326 -64.38 -41.97 15.51
C TRP A 326 -65.49 -41.34 14.64
N GLY A 327 -66.53 -42.11 14.34
CA GLY A 327 -67.67 -41.62 13.55
C GLY A 327 -67.28 -41.15 12.15
N VAL A 328 -68.06 -40.22 11.60
CA VAL A 328 -67.81 -39.63 10.27
C VAL A 328 -67.28 -38.21 10.44
N ARG A 329 -66.12 -37.91 9.86
CA ARG A 329 -65.49 -36.58 9.98
C ARG A 329 -64.70 -36.21 8.74
N ASN A 330 -64.56 -34.90 8.48
CA ASN A 330 -63.64 -34.40 7.46
C ASN A 330 -62.29 -34.13 8.12
N LEU A 331 -61.21 -34.61 7.51
CA LEU A 331 -59.85 -34.45 8.01
C LEU A 331 -58.86 -34.38 6.86
N ASP A 332 -57.62 -34.04 7.18
CA ASP A 332 -56.54 -34.05 6.21
C ASP A 332 -55.74 -35.36 6.27
N VAL A 333 -55.44 -35.89 5.09
CA VAL A 333 -54.47 -36.97 4.90
C VAL A 333 -53.27 -36.46 4.11
N TYR A 334 -52.10 -36.98 4.47
CA TYR A 334 -50.83 -36.53 3.94
C TYR A 334 -50.11 -37.70 3.31
N ILE A 335 -49.96 -37.67 1.99
CA ILE A 335 -49.27 -38.71 1.22
C ILE A 335 -47.78 -38.59 1.49
N LEU A 336 -47.19 -39.65 2.04
CA LEU A 336 -45.79 -39.68 2.44
C LEU A 336 -44.86 -39.97 1.25
N ASN A 337 -43.57 -39.68 1.43
CA ASN A 337 -42.54 -39.92 0.42
C ASN A 337 -42.33 -41.41 0.13
#